data_AF-X0KH29-F1
#
_entry.id   AF-X0KH29-F1
#
_cell.length_a   1.000
_cell.length_b   1.000
_cell.length_c   1.000
_cell.angle_alpha   90.00
_cell.angle_beta   90.00
_cell.angle_gamma   90.00
#
_symmetry.space_group_name_H-M   'P 1'
#
loop_
_entity.id
_entity.type
_entity.pdbx_description
1 polymer ?
#
loop_
_entity_poly.entity_id
_entity_poly.type
_entity_poly.pdbx_seq_one_letter_code
_entity_poly.pdbx_strand_id
1 'polypeptide(L)' 'MRGNLIENIRALGNILYAGLRNLQSKYNCIGDVRGRRLMAGVIMSNGETKAADVELGKQIAENVFKRDL' A
#
# COMPACT_ATOMS: atom_id res chain seq x y z
N MET A 1 10.52 1.64 -29.85
CA MET A 1 9.97 2.78 -29.08
C MET A 1 10.15 2.49 -27.59
N ARG A 2 11.24 2.94 -26.96
CA ARG A 2 11.35 2.91 -25.50
C ARG A 2 10.52 4.07 -24.97
N GLY A 3 9.21 3.83 -24.83
CA GLY A 3 8.29 4.78 -24.22
C GLY A 3 8.86 5.23 -22.88
N ASN A 4 8.67 6.50 -22.55
CA ASN A 4 9.35 7.18 -21.46
C ASN A 4 9.04 6.52 -20.10
N LEU A 5 9.85 5.52 -19.72
CA LEU A 5 9.61 4.66 -18.56
C LEU A 5 9.50 5.48 -17.27
N ILE A 6 10.26 6.58 -17.18
CA ILE A 6 10.26 7.48 -16.04
C ILE A 6 8.92 8.21 -15.90
N GLU A 7 8.30 8.63 -17.01
CA GLU A 7 6.97 9.23 -16.98
C GLU A 7 5.91 8.17 -16.65
N ASN A 8 6.05 6.97 -17.20
CA ASN A 8 5.12 5.88 -16.92
C ASN A 8 5.12 5.48 -15.43
N ILE A 9 6.29 5.26 -14.83
CA ILE A 9 6.37 4.93 -13.39
C ILE A 9 5.89 6.08 -12.48
N ARG A 10 5.94 7.33 -12.95
CA ARG A 10 5.35 8.47 -12.23
C ARG A 10 3.82 8.41 -12.31
N ALA A 11 3.26 8.23 -13.50
CA ALA A 11 1.82 8.13 -13.69
C ALA A 11 1.21 6.95 -12.92
N LEU A 12 1.80 5.75 -13.06
CA LEU A 12 1.35 4.56 -12.33
C LEU A 12 1.55 4.69 -10.82
N GLY A 13 2.66 5.31 -10.38
CA GLY A 13 2.87 5.61 -8.97
C GLY A 13 1.76 6.49 -8.40
N ASN A 14 1.34 7.54 -9.10
CA ASN A 14 0.25 8.40 -8.64
C ASN A 14 -1.06 7.63 -8.47
N ILE A 15 -1.37 6.72 -9.40
CA ILE A 15 -2.56 5.85 -9.32
C ILE A 15 -2.47 4.94 -8.09
N LEU A 16 -1.32 4.29 -7.89
CA LEU A 16 -1.07 3.41 -6.74
C LEU A 16 -1.26 4.16 -5.42
N TYR A 17 -0.63 5.32 -5.26
CA TYR A 17 -0.73 6.11 -4.02
C TYR A 17 -2.14 6.65 -3.80
N ALA A 18 -2.85 7.09 -4.84
CA ALA A 18 -4.23 7.52 -4.72
C ALA A 18 -5.14 6.38 -4.23
N GLY A 19 -4.96 5.17 -4.79
CA GLY A 19 -5.67 3.96 -4.35
C GLY A 19 -5.37 3.61 -2.89
N LEU A 20 -4.10 3.58 -2.50
CA LEU A 20 -3.69 3.28 -1.13
C LEU A 20 -4.21 4.30 -0.12
N ARG A 21 -4.23 5.59 -0.46
CA ARG A 21 -4.81 6.65 0.41
C ARG A 21 -6.33 6.54 0.52
N ASN A 22 -7.00 6.15 -0.56
CA ASN A 22 -8.44 5.88 -0.52
C ASN A 22 -8.77 4.63 0.31
N LEU A 23 -7.90 3.62 0.34
CA LEU A 23 -8.03 2.51 1.28
C LEU A 23 -7.78 2.98 2.71
N GLN A 24 -6.76 3.81 2.93
CA GLN A 24 -6.45 4.38 4.25
C GLN A 24 -7.62 5.16 4.85
N SER A 25 -8.37 5.92 4.04
CA SER A 25 -9.55 6.65 4.54
C SER A 25 -10.74 5.76 4.89
N LYS A 26 -10.77 4.53 4.37
CA LYS A 26 -11.87 3.56 4.59
C LYS A 26 -11.57 2.54 5.69
N TYR A 27 -10.29 2.22 5.90
CA TYR A 27 -9.88 1.16 6.81
C TYR A 27 -8.94 1.70 7.89
N ASN A 28 -9.40 1.70 9.14
CA ASN A 28 -8.62 2.13 10.30
C ASN A 28 -7.38 1.27 10.58
N CYS A 29 -7.27 0.11 9.94
CA CYS A 29 -6.10 -0.74 10.06
C CYS A 29 -4.89 -0.26 9.24
N ILE A 30 -5.06 0.75 8.39
CA ILE A 30 -3.97 1.34 7.61
C ILE A 30 -3.47 2.59 8.34
N GLY A 31 -2.32 2.48 8.99
CA GLY A 31 -1.73 3.58 9.77
C GLY A 31 -1.04 4.61 8.88
N ASP A 32 -0.14 4.15 8.01
CA ASP A 32 0.66 5.03 7.15
C ASP A 32 0.93 4.42 5.78
N VAL A 33 1.03 5.28 4.76
CA VAL A 33 1.35 4.92 3.37
C VAL A 33 2.54 5.76 2.91
N ARG A 34 3.68 5.10 2.63
CA ARG A 34 4.96 5.76 2.33
C ARG A 34 5.72 5.11 1.17
N GLY A 35 6.70 5.83 0.63
CA GLY A 35 7.59 5.39 -0.46
C GLY A 35 7.58 6.35 -1.65
N ARG A 36 7.95 5.87 -2.84
CA ARG A 36 8.02 6.70 -4.06
C ARG A 36 7.82 5.87 -5.33
N ARG A 37 7.06 6.43 -6.29
CA ARG A 37 6.75 5.81 -7.59
C ARG A 37 6.06 4.45 -7.38
N LEU A 38 6.57 3.37 -7.95
CA LEU A 38 5.99 2.03 -7.83
C LEU A 38 6.44 1.28 -6.57
N MET A 39 7.31 1.87 -5.75
CA MET A 39 7.66 1.30 -4.46
C MET A 39 6.81 1.97 -3.37
N ALA A 40 5.83 1.24 -2.85
CA ALA A 40 4.99 1.68 -1.75
C ALA A 40 5.09 0.68 -0.58
N GLY A 41 5.19 1.23 0.63
CA GLY A 41 5.08 0.50 1.88
C GLY A 41 3.87 1.00 2.64
N VAL A 42 3.11 0.07 3.20
CA VAL A 42 1.93 0.36 4.02
C VAL A 42 2.20 -0.20 5.41
N ILE A 43 2.00 0.64 6.43
CA ILE A 43 2.11 0.23 7.83
C ILE A 43 0.71 -0.08 8.32
N MET A 44 0.52 -1.30 8.83
CA MET A 44 -0.72 -1.66 9.51
C MET A 44 -0.70 -1.12 10.94
N SER A 45 -1.85 -0.66 11.41
CA SER A 45 -2.06 -0.18 12.77
C SER A 45 -3.27 -0.84 13.40
N ASN A 46 -3.25 -0.97 14.72
CA ASN A 46 -4.44 -1.32 15.48
C ASN A 46 -5.44 -0.14 15.43
N GLY A 47 -6.69 -0.42 15.04
CA GLY A 47 -7.72 0.60 14.85
C GLY A 47 -8.12 1.37 16.12
N GLU A 48 -7.82 0.83 17.30
CA GLU A 48 -8.13 1.46 18.59
C GLU A 48 -6.92 2.20 19.17
N THR A 49 -5.76 1.55 19.22
CA THR A 49 -4.56 2.08 19.89
C THR A 49 -3.65 2.88 18.95
N LYS A 50 -3.88 2.80 17.62
CA LYS A 50 -3.02 3.35 16.56
C LYS A 50 -1.57 2.87 16.62
N ALA A 51 -1.26 1.86 17.42
CA ALA A 51 0.04 1.23 17.47
C ALA A 51 0.26 0.38 16.21
N ALA A 52 1.52 0.21 15.79
CA ALA A 52 1.85 -0.64 14.66
C ALA A 52 1.45 -2.10 14.93
N ASP A 53 0.80 -2.74 13.95
CA ASP A 53 0.34 -4.12 14.03
C ASP A 53 1.03 -4.98 12.97
N VAL A 54 2.16 -5.56 13.36
CA VAL A 54 3.00 -6.38 12.47
C VAL A 54 2.31 -7.69 12.11
N GLU A 55 1.57 -8.28 13.04
CA GLU A 55 0.94 -9.58 12.83
C GLU A 55 -0.20 -9.46 11.82
N LEU A 56 -1.00 -8.39 11.88
CA LEU A 56 -2.00 -8.10 10.87
C LEU A 56 -1.38 -7.93 9.47
N GLY A 57 -0.25 -7.22 9.38
CA GLY A 57 0.48 -7.06 8.12
C GLY A 57 0.93 -8.41 7.53
N LYS A 58 1.43 -9.31 8.38
CA LYS A 58 1.82 -10.67 7.98
C LYS A 58 0.62 -11.50 7.52
N GLN A 59 -0.49 -11.48 8.26
CA GLN A 59 -1.71 -12.21 7.89
C GLN A 59 -2.27 -11.74 6.54
N ILE A 60 -2.24 -10.43 6.26
CA ILE A 60 -2.64 -9.88 4.97
C ILE A 60 -1.74 -10.42 3.87
N ALA A 61 -0.41 -10.38 4.05
CA ALA A 61 0.54 -10.87 3.06
C ALA A 61 0.34 -12.37 2.76
N GLU A 62 0.15 -13.19 3.79
CA GLU A 62 -0.14 -14.62 3.63
C GLU A 62 -1.47 -14.87 2.90
N ASN A 63 -2.50 -14.08 3.20
CA ASN A 63 -3.81 -14.21 2.55
C ASN A 63 -3.77 -13.79 1.08
N VAL A 64 -2.99 -12.75 0.73
CA VAL A 64 -2.78 -12.35 -0.67
C VAL A 64 -2.04 -13.45 -1.42
N PHE A 65 -0.96 -13.98 -0.85
CA PHE A 65 -0.19 -15.07 -1.44
C PHE A 65 -1.06 -16.31 -1.71
N LYS A 66 -1.95 -16.67 -0.79
CA LYS A 66 -2.89 -17.80 -0.97
C LYS A 66 -3.94 -17.58 -2.07
N ARG A 67 -4.17 -16.33 -2.50
CA ARG A 67 -5.19 -15.97 -3.49
C ARG A 67 -4.64 -15.85 -4.92
N ASP A 68 -3.35 -16.12 -5.14
CA ASP A 68 -2.65 -15.91 -6.43
C ASP A 68 -2.90 -14.49 -7.01
N LEU A 69 -2.95 -13.49 -6.11
CA LEU A 69 -3.02 -12.06 -6.44
C LEU A 69 -1.63 -11.44 -6.52
#